data_AF-A0A926H1H0-F1
#
_entry.id   AF-A0A926H1H0-F1
#
_cell.length_a   1.000
_cell.length_b   1.000
_cell.length_c   1.000
_cell.angle_alpha   90.00
_cell.angle_beta   90.00
_cell.angle_gamma   90.00
#
_symmetry.space_group_name_H-M   'P 1'
#
loop_
_entity.id
_entity.type
_entity.pdbx_description
1 polymer ?
#
loop_
_entity_poly.entity_id
_entity_poly.type
_entity_poly.pdbx_seq_one_letter_code
_entity_poly.pdbx_strand_id
1 'polypeptide(L)'
;MSFLLPIISAIYLLPIAADVPVPTKLVKSGADFSLLRGGKPYYVKGAGAETRLEELKRTGANSVRTWGVDDKTGAFLDKCHALGLTVTVGYWMRKNDGFSYKNAAMRDEQAADFRKRVRQYKNHPAVLFWSVGNEVELGAESPEVWDQIERLAKIAKEEDPAHPVMTVLADMWPEKMAFIRERCPSLD
;
A
#
# COMPACT_ATOMS: atom_id res chain seq x y z
N MET A 1 12.71 55.21 39.05
CA MET A 1 11.65 54.72 38.14
C MET A 1 12.14 53.45 37.49
N SER A 2 11.64 52.29 37.95
CA SER A 2 12.02 50.97 37.43
C SER A 2 11.07 50.62 36.28
N PHE A 3 11.58 50.42 35.07
CA PHE A 3 10.80 49.95 33.93
C PHE A 3 10.95 48.43 33.82
N LEU A 4 9.88 47.70 34.16
CA LEU A 4 9.73 46.28 33.85
C LEU A 4 9.36 46.15 32.37
N LEU A 5 10.28 45.58 31.57
CA LEU A 5 10.00 45.15 30.21
C LEU A 5 9.24 43.81 30.25
N PRO A 6 8.09 43.68 29.57
CA PRO A 6 7.39 42.40 29.50
C PRO A 6 8.14 41.46 28.57
N ILE A 7 8.51 40.28 29.08
CA ILE A 7 9.04 39.18 28.26
C ILE A 7 7.85 38.59 27.51
N ILE A 8 7.70 38.97 26.24
CA ILE A 8 6.77 38.30 25.33
C ILE A 8 7.44 37.01 24.87
N SER A 9 7.13 35.89 25.53
CA SER A 9 7.49 34.56 25.01
C SER A 9 6.65 34.25 23.78
N ALA A 10 7.24 34.42 22.60
CA ALA A 10 6.67 33.92 21.36
C ALA A 10 6.76 32.38 21.35
N ILE A 11 5.61 31.71 21.46
CA ILE A 11 5.51 30.26 21.24
C ILE A 11 5.64 30.03 19.73
N TYR A 12 6.80 29.58 19.28
CA TYR A 12 6.99 29.09 17.92
C TYR A 12 6.38 27.68 17.83
N LEU A 13 5.16 27.58 17.30
CA LEU A 13 4.63 26.31 16.81
C LEU A 13 5.47 25.90 15.59
N LEU A 14 6.40 24.97 15.80
CA LEU A 14 7.09 24.32 14.70
C LEU A 14 6.04 23.60 13.83
N PRO A 15 6.05 23.78 12.50
CA PRO A 15 5.15 23.06 11.63
C PRO A 15 5.43 21.57 11.79
N ILE A 16 4.37 20.79 12.04
CA ILE A 16 4.43 19.34 11.96
C ILE A 16 4.92 19.01 10.55
N ALA A 17 6.10 18.39 10.44
CA ALA A 17 6.61 17.97 9.15
C ALA A 17 5.57 17.03 8.52
N ALA A 18 5.00 17.45 7.39
CA ALA A 18 4.08 16.59 6.65
C ALA A 18 4.83 15.34 6.19
N ASP A 19 4.16 14.18 6.26
CA ASP A 19 4.72 12.95 5.72
C ASP A 19 5.06 13.13 4.23
N VAL A 20 6.31 12.80 3.88
CA VAL A 20 6.79 12.81 2.50
C VAL A 20 6.97 11.35 2.07
N PRO A 21 6.30 10.90 0.99
CA PRO A 21 6.43 9.53 0.53
C PRO A 21 7.86 9.27 0.07
N VAL A 22 8.34 8.03 0.26
CA VAL A 22 9.63 7.58 -0.28
C VAL A 22 9.35 6.74 -1.53
N PRO A 23 9.52 7.30 -2.74
CA PRO A 23 9.06 6.63 -3.95
C PRO A 23 9.72 5.27 -4.13
N THR A 24 8.90 4.29 -4.48
CA THR A 24 9.29 2.93 -4.81
C THR A 24 9.05 2.68 -6.30
N LYS A 25 10.03 2.09 -6.99
CA LYS A 25 9.97 1.87 -8.45
C LYS A 25 10.55 0.52 -8.82
N LEU A 26 9.87 -0.20 -9.71
CA LEU A 26 10.45 -1.34 -10.40
C LEU A 26 11.21 -0.83 -11.63
N VAL A 27 12.46 -1.26 -11.76
CA VAL A 27 13.33 -0.94 -12.91
C VAL A 27 13.65 -2.24 -13.63
N LYS A 28 13.29 -2.30 -14.92
CA LYS A 28 13.59 -3.44 -15.78
C LYS A 28 14.99 -3.30 -16.39
N SER A 29 15.77 -4.37 -16.37
CA SER A 29 17.06 -4.47 -17.04
C SER A 29 17.14 -5.81 -17.77
N GLY A 30 16.92 -5.81 -19.08
CA GLY A 30 16.82 -7.04 -19.86
C GLY A 30 15.61 -7.88 -19.43
N ALA A 31 15.88 -9.10 -18.93
CA ALA A 31 14.86 -9.99 -18.37
C ALA A 31 14.59 -9.75 -16.88
N ASP A 32 15.49 -9.04 -16.19
CA ASP A 32 15.45 -8.88 -14.74
C ASP A 32 14.72 -7.60 -14.31
N PHE A 33 14.25 -7.61 -13.06
CA PHE A 33 13.67 -6.45 -12.39
C PHE A 33 14.41 -6.18 -11.08
N SER A 34 14.63 -4.89 -10.80
CA SER A 34 15.16 -4.41 -9.53
C SER A 34 14.19 -3.43 -8.89
N LEU A 35 13.99 -3.56 -7.58
CA LEU A 35 13.20 -2.61 -6.82
C LEU A 35 14.12 -1.51 -6.28
N LEU A 36 13.75 -0.25 -6.56
CA LEU A 36 14.39 0.93 -5.99
C LEU A 36 13.44 1.58 -5.00
N ARG A 37 13.96 2.02 -3.85
CA ARG A 37 13.25 2.86 -2.88
C ARG A 37 14.06 4.12 -2.60
N GLY A 38 13.48 5.29 -2.83
CA GLY A 38 14.21 6.57 -2.75
C GLY A 38 15.43 6.62 -3.69
N GLY A 39 15.34 5.95 -4.84
CA GLY A 39 16.43 5.85 -5.82
C GLY A 39 17.54 4.85 -5.49
N LYS A 40 17.44 4.10 -4.38
CA LYS A 40 18.45 3.12 -3.96
C LYS A 40 17.92 1.69 -4.11
N PRO A 41 18.76 0.70 -4.48
CA PRO A 41 18.36 -0.71 -4.50
C PRO A 41 17.75 -1.15 -3.18
N TYR A 42 16.63 -1.86 -3.24
CA TYR A 42 15.88 -2.31 -2.08
C TYR A 42 15.48 -3.78 -2.23
N TYR A 43 16.15 -4.67 -1.51
CA TYR A 43 15.79 -6.09 -1.45
C TYR A 43 14.82 -6.34 -0.30
N VAL A 44 13.63 -6.89 -0.59
CA VAL A 44 12.58 -7.14 0.40
C VAL A 44 12.94 -8.38 1.23
N LYS A 45 13.18 -8.17 2.53
CA LYS A 45 13.31 -9.21 3.55
C LYS A 45 12.05 -9.17 4.41
N GLY A 46 10.97 -9.72 3.85
CA GLY A 46 9.61 -9.52 4.34
C GLY A 46 9.08 -10.62 5.25
N ALA A 47 8.05 -10.29 6.02
CA ALA A 47 7.16 -11.25 6.68
C ALA A 47 5.71 -10.74 6.67
N GLY A 48 4.72 -11.64 6.76
CA GLY A 48 3.35 -11.23 7.08
C GLY A 48 3.23 -11.00 8.59
N ALA A 49 2.98 -9.76 9.02
CA ALA A 49 2.94 -9.43 10.44
C ALA A 49 2.18 -8.12 10.72
N GLU A 50 1.38 -8.13 11.78
CA GLU A 50 0.74 -6.94 12.36
C GLU A 50 1.15 -6.71 13.84
N THR A 51 1.89 -7.66 14.41
CA THR A 51 2.37 -7.65 15.79
C THR A 51 3.83 -8.10 15.86
N ARG A 52 4.47 -7.99 17.04
CA ARG A 52 5.86 -8.44 17.27
C ARG A 52 6.89 -7.82 16.31
N LEU A 53 6.68 -6.56 15.91
CA LEU A 53 7.51 -5.86 14.91
C LEU A 53 8.98 -5.71 15.35
N GLU A 54 9.23 -5.54 16.65
CA GLU A 54 10.59 -5.47 17.21
C GLU A 54 11.32 -6.83 17.13
N GLU A 55 10.62 -7.91 17.46
CA GLU A 55 11.14 -9.28 17.27
C GLU A 55 11.49 -9.52 15.81
N LEU A 56 10.58 -9.17 14.90
CA LEU A 56 10.80 -9.28 13.47
C LEU A 56 11.99 -8.43 13.01
N LYS A 57 12.14 -7.19 13.51
CA LYS A 57 13.29 -6.35 13.19
C LYS A 57 14.61 -7.01 13.62
N ARG A 58 14.64 -7.66 14.78
CA ARG A 58 15.84 -8.37 15.29
C ARG A 58 16.28 -9.54 14.40
N THR A 59 15.39 -10.11 13.58
CA THR A 59 15.79 -11.17 12.61
C THR A 59 16.46 -10.60 11.36
N GLY A 60 16.52 -9.27 11.22
CA GLY A 60 17.07 -8.60 10.04
C GLY A 60 16.05 -8.32 8.94
N ALA A 61 14.76 -8.55 9.20
CA ALA A 61 13.67 -8.16 8.31
C ALA A 61 13.63 -6.62 8.11
N ASN A 62 13.18 -6.21 6.93
CA ASN A 62 13.06 -4.78 6.58
C ASN A 62 11.67 -4.38 6.09
N SER A 63 10.76 -5.35 5.92
CA SER A 63 9.44 -5.11 5.35
C SER A 63 8.39 -6.01 6.01
N VAL A 64 7.14 -5.56 6.04
CA VAL A 64 5.98 -6.36 6.42
C VAL A 64 4.87 -6.28 5.37
N ARG A 65 4.06 -7.32 5.28
CA ARG A 65 2.82 -7.31 4.52
C ARG A 65 1.63 -7.35 5.48
N THR A 66 0.65 -6.51 5.19
CA THR A 66 -0.71 -6.55 5.76
C THR A 66 -1.69 -6.97 4.68
N TRP A 67 -2.91 -7.33 5.06
CA TRP A 67 -3.93 -7.74 4.09
C TRP A 67 -5.08 -6.74 3.91
N GLY A 68 -5.30 -5.88 4.90
CA GLY A 68 -6.34 -4.85 4.85
C GLY A 68 -5.80 -3.48 5.26
N VAL A 69 -6.62 -2.47 4.99
CA VAL A 69 -6.36 -1.09 5.34
C VAL A 69 -7.64 -0.48 5.93
N ASP A 70 -7.50 0.13 7.10
CA ASP A 70 -8.60 0.71 7.87
C ASP A 70 -8.13 1.97 8.60
N ASP A 71 -8.89 2.45 9.59
CA ASP A 71 -8.56 3.67 10.32
C ASP A 71 -7.39 3.48 11.32
N LYS A 72 -6.98 2.24 11.60
CA LYS A 72 -5.84 1.92 12.48
C LYS A 72 -4.53 1.81 11.71
N THR A 73 -4.57 1.73 10.38
CA THR A 73 -3.38 1.58 9.53
C THR A 73 -2.37 2.70 9.74
N GLY A 74 -2.78 3.95 9.98
CA GLY A 74 -1.85 5.05 10.27
C GLY A 74 -0.92 4.76 11.44
N ALA A 75 -1.48 4.38 12.60
CA ALA A 75 -0.70 4.05 13.78
C ALA A 75 0.19 2.81 13.60
N PHE A 76 -0.19 1.89 12.72
CA PHE A 76 0.65 0.75 12.36
C PHE A 76 1.84 1.18 11.50
N LEU A 77 1.58 2.02 10.49
CA LEU A 77 2.60 2.59 9.61
C LEU A 77 3.63 3.40 10.42
N ASP A 78 3.19 4.20 11.41
CA ASP A 78 4.07 4.94 12.33
C ASP A 78 5.05 4.00 13.07
N LYS A 79 4.53 2.89 13.62
CA LYS A 79 5.35 1.89 14.33
C LYS A 79 6.35 1.23 13.40
N CYS A 80 5.93 0.85 12.18
CA CYS A 80 6.83 0.30 11.19
C CYS A 80 7.92 1.30 10.81
N HIS A 81 7.56 2.57 10.58
CA HIS A 81 8.51 3.62 10.25
C HIS A 81 9.55 3.83 11.35
N ALA A 82 9.12 3.89 12.62
CA ALA A 82 10.01 4.02 13.77
C ALA A 82 11.04 2.87 13.87
N LEU A 83 10.69 1.67 13.38
CA LEU A 83 11.58 0.51 13.32
C LEU A 83 12.38 0.40 12.01
N GLY A 84 12.19 1.35 11.09
CA GLY A 84 12.76 1.30 9.74
C GLY A 84 12.26 0.11 8.92
N LEU A 85 11.01 -0.31 9.16
CA LEU A 85 10.29 -1.31 8.37
C LEU A 85 9.43 -0.60 7.33
N THR A 86 9.35 -1.17 6.13
CA THR A 86 8.40 -0.76 5.11
C THR A 86 7.18 -1.68 5.09
N VAL A 87 6.09 -1.26 4.46
CA VAL A 87 4.80 -1.94 4.50
C VAL A 87 4.24 -2.08 3.10
N THR A 88 3.99 -3.32 2.67
CA THR A 88 3.00 -3.59 1.63
C THR A 88 1.62 -3.49 2.27
N VAL A 89 0.89 -2.45 1.92
CA VAL A 89 -0.45 -2.17 2.46
C VAL A 89 -1.48 -2.96 1.66
N GLY A 90 -2.12 -3.92 2.31
CA GLY A 90 -3.15 -4.74 1.68
C GLY A 90 -4.49 -4.05 1.62
N TYR A 91 -5.28 -4.37 0.60
CA TYR A 91 -6.69 -4.06 0.53
C TYR A 91 -7.48 -5.36 0.32
N TRP A 92 -8.30 -5.70 1.31
CA TRP A 92 -9.22 -6.82 1.20
C TRP A 92 -10.33 -6.48 0.21
N MET A 93 -10.22 -7.04 -0.99
CA MET A 93 -11.37 -7.09 -1.89
C MET A 93 -12.45 -7.97 -1.29
N ARG A 94 -13.70 -7.50 -1.38
CA ARG A 94 -14.84 -8.16 -0.75
C ARG A 94 -15.09 -9.53 -1.36
N LYS A 95 -15.29 -10.52 -0.49
CA LYS A 95 -15.65 -11.89 -0.83
C LYS A 95 -16.54 -12.45 0.29
N ASN A 96 -17.50 -13.29 -0.05
CA ASN A 96 -18.32 -14.08 0.89
C ASN A 96 -19.20 -13.28 1.87
N ASP A 97 -19.65 -12.08 1.48
CA ASP A 97 -20.49 -11.18 2.30
C ASP A 97 -21.69 -10.61 1.51
N GLY A 98 -22.15 -11.35 0.50
CA GLY A 98 -23.19 -10.90 -0.43
C GLY A 98 -22.70 -9.94 -1.52
N PHE A 99 -21.40 -9.63 -1.57
CA PHE A 99 -20.81 -8.84 -2.65
C PHE A 99 -20.85 -9.57 -3.99
N SER A 100 -21.37 -8.89 -5.02
CA SER A 100 -21.39 -9.38 -6.39
C SER A 100 -20.54 -8.50 -7.29
N TYR A 101 -19.50 -9.08 -7.89
CA TYR A 101 -18.71 -8.39 -8.92
C TYR A 101 -19.50 -8.10 -10.20
N LYS A 102 -20.70 -8.66 -10.38
CA LYS A 102 -21.60 -8.29 -11.48
C LYS A 102 -22.40 -7.02 -11.17
N ASN A 103 -22.51 -6.64 -9.89
CA ASN A 103 -23.21 -5.43 -9.47
C ASN A 103 -22.29 -4.21 -9.54
N ALA A 104 -22.57 -3.31 -10.49
CA ALA A 104 -21.78 -2.10 -10.69
C ALA A 104 -21.74 -1.19 -9.45
N ALA A 105 -22.85 -1.00 -8.74
CA ALA A 105 -22.92 -0.13 -7.57
C ALA A 105 -22.03 -0.64 -6.43
N MET A 106 -21.97 -1.96 -6.22
CA MET A 106 -21.09 -2.56 -5.20
C MET A 106 -19.61 -2.39 -5.59
N ARG A 107 -19.27 -2.55 -6.88
CA ARG A 107 -17.92 -2.27 -7.39
C ARG A 107 -17.54 -0.80 -7.23
N ASP A 108 -18.48 0.12 -7.46
CA ASP A 108 -18.27 1.56 -7.28
C ASP A 108 -17.99 1.93 -5.83
N GLU A 109 -18.76 1.35 -4.89
CA GLU A 109 -18.54 1.53 -3.45
C GLU A 109 -17.15 1.03 -3.03
N GLN A 110 -16.76 -0.17 -3.45
CA GLN A 110 -15.43 -0.72 -3.16
C GLN A 110 -14.31 0.16 -3.76
N ALA A 111 -14.49 0.65 -4.98
CA ALA A 111 -13.52 1.56 -5.62
C ALA A 111 -13.41 2.90 -4.88
N ALA A 112 -14.53 3.45 -4.40
CA ALA A 112 -14.55 4.69 -3.63
C ALA A 112 -13.87 4.52 -2.27
N ASP A 113 -14.13 3.41 -1.56
CA ASP A 113 -13.44 3.09 -0.32
C ASP A 113 -11.93 2.93 -0.55
N PHE A 114 -11.51 2.11 -1.52
CA PHE A 114 -10.08 1.97 -1.83
C PHE A 114 -9.41 3.32 -2.16
N ARG A 115 -10.04 4.17 -2.99
CA ARG A 115 -9.52 5.52 -3.30
C ARG A 115 -9.33 6.36 -2.04
N LYS A 116 -10.30 6.32 -1.10
CA LYS A 116 -10.20 7.01 0.19
C LYS A 116 -8.99 6.50 0.98
N ARG A 117 -8.79 5.17 1.06
CA ARG A 117 -7.67 4.56 1.79
C ARG A 117 -6.32 4.92 1.19
N VAL A 118 -6.19 4.91 -0.14
CA VAL A 118 -4.95 5.34 -0.82
C VAL A 118 -4.65 6.80 -0.52
N ARG A 119 -5.63 7.70 -0.68
CA ARG A 119 -5.46 9.13 -0.36
C ARG A 119 -5.03 9.39 1.08
N GLN A 120 -5.54 8.59 2.01
CA GLN A 120 -5.26 8.74 3.43
C GLN A 120 -3.81 8.39 3.78
N TYR A 121 -3.22 7.39 3.13
CA TYR A 121 -1.93 6.82 3.57
C TYR A 121 -0.79 6.91 2.55
N LYS A 122 -1.05 7.31 1.30
CA LYS A 122 -0.04 7.37 0.22
C LYS A 122 1.23 8.14 0.57
N ASN A 123 1.12 9.17 1.41
CA ASN A 123 2.25 10.02 1.75
C ASN A 123 3.13 9.42 2.85
N HIS A 124 2.66 8.40 3.55
CA HIS A 124 3.36 7.89 4.72
C HIS A 124 4.66 7.15 4.29
N PRO A 125 5.83 7.51 4.85
CA PRO A 125 7.13 7.03 4.37
C PRO A 125 7.34 5.51 4.51
N ALA A 126 6.61 4.83 5.39
CA ALA A 126 6.66 3.37 5.49
C ALA A 126 5.98 2.63 4.33
N VAL A 127 5.12 3.26 3.52
CA VAL A 127 4.46 2.56 2.41
C VAL A 127 5.50 2.09 1.38
N LEU A 128 5.36 0.85 0.92
CA LEU A 128 6.22 0.25 -0.11
C LEU A 128 5.42 -0.10 -1.37
N PHE A 129 4.28 -0.76 -1.19
CA PHE A 129 3.37 -1.23 -2.24
C PHE A 129 1.93 -1.10 -1.78
N TRP A 130 1.01 -0.98 -2.73
CA TRP A 130 -0.39 -1.32 -2.55
C TRP A 130 -0.64 -2.75 -3.05
N SER A 131 -1.33 -3.58 -2.25
CA SER A 131 -1.73 -4.93 -2.63
C SER A 131 -3.24 -5.00 -2.76
N VAL A 132 -3.76 -5.04 -3.99
CA VAL A 132 -5.19 -5.14 -4.27
C VAL A 132 -5.64 -6.60 -4.27
N GLY A 133 -6.42 -6.99 -3.27
CA GLY A 133 -6.89 -8.36 -3.12
C GLY A 133 -5.83 -9.36 -2.61
N ASN A 134 -6.32 -10.52 -2.21
CA ASN A 134 -5.52 -11.68 -1.84
C ASN A 134 -6.29 -12.94 -2.22
N GLU A 135 -5.74 -13.68 -3.18
CA GLU A 135 -6.25 -14.97 -3.64
C GLU A 135 -7.73 -14.85 -4.03
N VAL A 136 -8.08 -13.77 -4.71
CA VAL A 136 -9.48 -13.47 -5.06
C VAL A 136 -10.04 -14.50 -6.04
N GLU A 137 -9.17 -15.17 -6.80
CA GLU A 137 -9.53 -16.26 -7.70
C GLU A 137 -10.08 -17.51 -6.97
N LEU A 138 -9.78 -17.69 -5.68
CA LEU A 138 -10.27 -18.84 -4.92
C LEU A 138 -11.73 -18.69 -4.48
N GLY A 139 -12.31 -17.48 -4.61
CA GLY A 139 -13.70 -17.21 -4.23
C GLY A 139 -14.47 -16.40 -5.26
N ALA A 140 -13.86 -16.04 -6.39
CA ALA A 140 -14.51 -15.29 -7.45
C ALA A 140 -15.01 -16.23 -8.54
N GLU A 141 -16.33 -16.33 -8.66
CA GLU A 141 -16.99 -17.10 -9.72
C GLU A 141 -17.12 -16.33 -11.05
N SER A 142 -16.60 -15.09 -11.12
CA SER A 142 -16.91 -14.14 -12.19
C SER A 142 -15.67 -13.42 -12.72
N PRO A 143 -15.49 -13.28 -14.05
CA PRO A 143 -14.34 -12.58 -14.63
C PRO A 143 -14.25 -11.10 -14.25
N GLU A 144 -15.37 -10.47 -13.87
CA GLU A 144 -15.46 -9.07 -13.43
C GLU A 144 -14.64 -8.77 -12.17
N VAL A 145 -14.19 -9.80 -11.44
CA VAL A 145 -13.20 -9.63 -10.36
C VAL A 145 -11.90 -9.02 -10.90
N TRP A 146 -11.46 -9.43 -12.09
CA TRP A 146 -10.23 -8.95 -12.71
C TRP A 146 -10.40 -7.55 -13.26
N ASP A 147 -11.57 -7.23 -13.81
CA ASP A 147 -11.90 -5.85 -14.22
C ASP A 147 -11.91 -4.91 -13.01
N GLN A 148 -12.35 -5.41 -11.84
CA GLN A 148 -12.29 -4.66 -10.61
C GLN A 148 -10.84 -4.53 -10.08
N ILE A 149 -10.01 -5.59 -10.12
CA ILE A 149 -8.58 -5.49 -9.79
C ILE A 149 -7.91 -4.41 -10.64
N GLU A 150 -8.12 -4.44 -11.95
CA GLU A 150 -7.56 -3.44 -12.87
C GLU A 150 -8.03 -2.03 -12.53
N ARG A 151 -9.32 -1.87 -12.22
CA ARG A 151 -9.87 -0.58 -11.79
C ARG A 151 -9.19 -0.09 -10.50
N LEU A 152 -9.01 -0.94 -9.51
CA LEU A 152 -8.33 -0.57 -8.26
C LEU A 152 -6.85 -0.26 -8.52
N ALA A 153 -6.17 -1.01 -9.38
CA ALA A 153 -4.79 -0.72 -9.77
C ALA A 153 -4.64 0.66 -10.43
N LYS A 154 -5.56 1.04 -11.34
CA LYS A 154 -5.62 2.40 -11.89
C LYS A 154 -5.80 3.46 -10.82
N ILE A 155 -6.72 3.25 -9.88
CA ILE A 155 -6.95 4.18 -8.76
C ILE A 155 -5.68 4.37 -7.95
N ALA A 156 -4.96 3.29 -7.61
CA ALA A 156 -3.70 3.39 -6.90
C ALA A 156 -2.68 4.24 -7.66
N LYS A 157 -2.50 3.99 -8.96
CA LYS A 157 -1.56 4.75 -9.82
C LYS A 157 -1.95 6.21 -9.99
N GLU A 158 -3.24 6.52 -10.10
CA GLU A 158 -3.76 7.89 -10.20
C GLU A 158 -3.54 8.68 -8.90
N GLU A 159 -3.85 8.07 -7.76
CA GLU A 159 -3.79 8.74 -6.46
C GLU A 159 -2.38 8.77 -5.89
N ASP A 160 -1.59 7.72 -6.10
CA ASP A 160 -0.29 7.48 -5.53
C ASP A 160 0.71 7.01 -6.61
N PRO A 161 1.25 7.93 -7.40
CA PRO A 161 2.30 7.61 -8.37
C PRO A 161 3.66 7.29 -7.71
N ALA A 162 3.78 7.38 -6.38
CA ALA A 162 5.02 7.13 -5.67
C ALA A 162 5.20 5.64 -5.33
N HIS A 163 4.13 4.85 -5.27
CA HIS A 163 4.20 3.44 -4.88
C HIS A 163 3.58 2.52 -5.93
N PRO A 164 4.22 1.38 -6.23
CA PRO A 164 3.70 0.37 -7.13
C PRO A 164 2.48 -0.35 -6.55
N VAL A 165 1.71 -0.98 -7.44
CA VAL A 165 0.52 -1.77 -7.11
C VAL A 165 0.65 -3.21 -7.61
N MET A 166 0.30 -4.16 -6.74
CA MET A 166 0.35 -5.59 -7.03
C MET A 166 -0.96 -6.29 -6.63
N THR A 167 -1.17 -7.53 -7.09
CA THR A 167 -2.18 -8.44 -6.55
C THR A 167 -1.52 -9.73 -6.09
N VAL A 168 -2.15 -10.44 -5.15
CA VAL A 168 -1.63 -11.70 -4.61
C VAL A 168 -2.49 -12.86 -5.09
N LEU A 169 -1.82 -13.88 -5.65
CA LEU A 169 -2.42 -15.08 -6.20
C LEU A 169 -2.05 -16.30 -5.34
N ALA A 170 -2.92 -17.29 -5.30
CA ALA A 170 -2.67 -18.56 -4.61
C ALA A 170 -1.65 -19.41 -5.38
N ASP A 171 -1.79 -19.43 -6.71
CA ASP A 171 -0.97 -20.23 -7.63
C ASP A 171 -0.66 -19.45 -8.91
N MET A 172 0.44 -19.81 -9.58
CA MET A 172 0.92 -19.17 -10.80
C MET A 172 1.27 -20.21 -11.88
N TRP A 173 0.66 -20.08 -13.05
CA TRP A 173 1.01 -20.83 -14.27
C TRP A 173 0.95 -19.90 -15.49
N PRO A 174 1.64 -20.23 -16.61
CA PRO A 174 1.84 -19.30 -17.73
C PRO A 174 0.54 -18.70 -18.30
N GLU A 175 -0.50 -19.51 -18.47
CA GLU A 175 -1.79 -19.09 -19.02
C GLU A 175 -2.50 -18.08 -18.10
N LYS A 176 -2.47 -18.31 -16.78
CA LYS A 176 -3.01 -17.37 -15.79
C LYS A 176 -2.24 -16.06 -15.80
N MET A 177 -0.91 -16.12 -15.91
CA MET A 177 -0.09 -14.91 -15.99
C MET A 177 -0.32 -14.13 -17.28
N ALA A 178 -0.51 -14.80 -18.42
CA ALA A 178 -0.88 -14.15 -19.67
C ALA A 178 -2.25 -13.45 -19.54
N PHE A 179 -3.24 -14.14 -18.99
CA PHE A 179 -4.57 -13.58 -18.75
C PHE A 179 -4.53 -12.35 -17.82
N ILE A 180 -3.79 -12.42 -16.71
CA ILE A 180 -3.66 -11.29 -15.78
C ILE A 180 -2.94 -10.11 -16.42
N ARG A 181 -1.88 -10.35 -17.20
CA ARG A 181 -1.18 -9.27 -17.92
C ARG A 181 -2.09 -8.58 -18.94
N GLU A 182 -2.98 -9.33 -19.58
CA GLU A 182 -3.94 -8.77 -20.53
C GLU A 182 -5.06 -7.99 -19.82
N ARG A 183 -5.63 -8.55 -18.75
CA ARG A 183 -6.79 -7.96 -18.05
C ARG A 183 -6.44 -6.88 -17.04
N CYS A 184 -5.28 -6.99 -16.40
CA CYS A 184 -4.83 -6.10 -15.33
C CYS A 184 -3.50 -5.41 -15.68
N PRO A 185 -3.40 -4.70 -16.82
CA PRO A 185 -2.14 -4.08 -17.26
C PRO A 185 -1.65 -2.94 -16.35
N SER A 186 -2.48 -2.47 -15.41
CA SER A 186 -2.09 -1.45 -14.45
C SER A 186 -1.38 -2.03 -13.22
N LEU A 187 -1.27 -3.35 -13.06
CA LEU A 187 -0.38 -3.95 -12.06
C LEU A 187 1.09 -3.76 -12.48
N ASP A 188 1.97 -3.56 -11.50
CA ASP A 188 3.43 -3.49 -11.69
C ASP A 188 4.11 -4.85 -11.49
#